data_AF-A0A096MCZ0-F1
#
_entry.id   AF-A0A096MCZ0-F1
#
_cell.length_a   1.000
_cell.length_b   1.000
_cell.length_c   1.000
_cell.angle_alpha   90.00
_cell.angle_beta   90.00
_cell.angle_gamma   90.00
#
_symmetry.space_group_name_H-M   'P 1'
#
loop_
_entity.id
_entity.type
_entity.pdbx_description
1 polymer ?
#
loop_
_entity_poly.entity_id
_entity_poly.type
_entity_poly.pdbx_seq_one_letter_code
_entity_poly.pdbx_strand_id
1 'polypeptide(L)'
;KMSRKIASYCVALLLTVTSVFAARRSLNCIDDLKTCHEFDETNILELLHWFACEVDIDYDNTIQLTFDPNSRHYGCHYYRNREGLLESLPRGYRYYTIGNIHQAGSEPLPPYVVNSRRGNIAWNSARILIRVNEGRR
;
A
#
# COMPACT_ATOMS: atom_id res chain seq x y z
N LYS A 1 25.05 -15.73 40.81
CA LYS A 1 24.67 -14.34 41.18
C LYS A 1 25.25 -13.41 40.12
N MET A 2 24.44 -13.00 39.14
CA MET A 2 24.90 -12.19 38.01
C MET A 2 25.32 -10.81 38.50
N SER A 3 26.48 -10.31 38.06
CA SER A 3 26.99 -9.00 38.47
C SER A 3 26.00 -7.91 38.07
N ARG A 4 25.68 -7.02 39.01
CA ARG A 4 24.74 -5.89 38.81
C ARG A 4 25.14 -5.02 37.60
N LYS A 5 26.45 -4.97 37.28
CA LYS A 5 26.97 -4.29 36.09
C LYS A 5 26.62 -5.03 34.80
N ILE A 6 26.72 -6.36 34.77
CA ILE A 6 26.40 -7.19 33.60
C ILE A 6 24.89 -7.09 33.29
N ALA A 7 24.04 -7.18 34.31
CA ALA A 7 22.61 -6.99 34.15
C ALA A 7 22.27 -5.60 33.57
N SER A 8 22.95 -4.55 34.03
CA SER A 8 22.79 -3.18 33.51
C SER A 8 23.17 -3.06 32.03
N TYR A 9 24.28 -3.67 31.61
CA TYR A 9 24.69 -3.66 30.20
C TYR A 9 23.72 -4.42 29.31
N CYS A 10 23.23 -5.59 29.75
CA CYS A 10 22.24 -6.36 29.01
C CYS A 10 20.92 -5.61 28.86
N VAL A 11 20.44 -4.94 29.91
CA VAL A 11 19.22 -4.13 29.85
C VAL A 11 19.40 -2.92 28.93
N ALA A 12 20.53 -2.22 29.01
CA ALA A 12 20.82 -1.11 28.11
C ALA A 12 20.88 -1.56 26.64
N LEU A 13 21.52 -2.71 26.36
CA LEU A 13 21.59 -3.29 25.01
C LEU A 13 20.21 -3.73 24.51
N LEU A 14 19.39 -4.34 25.37
CA LEU A 14 18.02 -4.72 25.00
C LEU A 14 17.16 -3.49 24.71
N LEU A 15 17.29 -2.42 25.49
CA LEU A 15 16.58 -1.16 25.29
C LEU A 15 17.02 -0.41 24.02
N THR A 16 18.31 -0.45 23.67
CA THR A 16 18.79 0.16 22.41
C THR A 16 18.37 -0.65 21.20
N VAL A 17 18.42 -1.99 21.27
CA VAL A 17 17.95 -2.86 20.19
C VAL A 17 16.43 -2.70 20.00
N THR A 18 15.64 -2.63 21.08
CA THR A 18 14.20 -2.38 20.96
C THR A 18 13.87 -0.98 20.50
N SER A 19 14.64 0.06 20.86
CA SER A 19 14.39 1.42 20.35
C SER A 19 14.73 1.56 18.87
N VAL A 20 15.78 0.90 18.40
CA VAL A 20 16.14 0.83 16.97
C VAL A 20 15.09 0.05 16.17
N PHE A 21 14.57 -1.07 16.72
CA PHE A 21 13.46 -1.81 16.10
C PHE A 21 12.11 -1.08 16.18
N ALA A 22 11.88 -0.29 17.23
CA ALA A 22 10.64 0.47 17.44
C ALA A 22 10.63 1.79 16.66
N ALA A 23 11.78 2.27 16.19
CA ALA A 23 11.90 3.35 15.23
C ALA A 23 11.42 2.86 13.85
N ARG A 24 10.12 2.58 13.74
CA ARG A 24 9.46 2.39 12.45
C ARG A 24 9.70 3.63 11.62
N ARG A 25 10.48 3.49 10.54
CA ARG A 25 10.70 4.57 9.59
C ARG A 25 9.36 4.86 8.90
N SER A 26 8.83 6.07 9.13
CA SER A 26 7.71 6.56 8.34
C SER A 26 8.16 6.66 6.88
N LEU A 27 7.40 6.05 5.98
CA LEU A 27 7.60 6.16 4.55
C LEU A 27 6.87 7.43 4.11
N ASN A 28 7.59 8.54 4.06
CA ASN A 28 7.00 9.86 3.88
C ASN A 28 6.82 10.20 2.39
N CYS A 29 7.56 9.53 1.52
CA CYS A 29 7.34 9.60 0.09
C CYS A 29 7.65 8.25 -0.57
N ILE A 30 7.28 8.16 -1.83
CA ILE A 30 7.43 6.96 -2.63
C ILE A 30 8.90 6.51 -2.78
N ASP A 31 9.84 7.46 -2.67
CA ASP A 31 11.26 7.16 -2.68
C ASP A 31 11.71 6.42 -1.41
N ASP A 32 11.04 6.62 -0.26
CA ASP A 32 11.33 5.85 0.94
C ASP A 32 10.99 4.35 0.74
N LEU A 33 10.01 4.01 -0.10
CA LEU A 33 9.67 2.63 -0.45
C LEU A 33 10.81 1.92 -1.19
N LYS A 34 11.64 2.65 -1.95
CA LYS A 34 12.76 2.10 -2.72
C LYS A 34 13.86 1.49 -1.82
N THR A 35 13.90 1.89 -0.55
CA THR A 35 14.91 1.46 0.43
C THR A 35 14.32 0.62 1.58
N CYS A 36 13.01 0.33 1.54
CA CYS A 36 12.33 -0.44 2.57
C CYS A 36 12.46 -1.95 2.30
N HIS A 37 13.13 -2.66 3.21
CA HIS A 37 13.40 -4.11 3.12
C HIS A 37 12.45 -4.97 3.98
N GLU A 38 11.47 -4.39 4.68
CA GLU A 38 10.70 -5.09 5.74
C GLU A 38 9.40 -5.81 5.28
N PHE A 39 9.25 -6.13 3.99
CA PHE A 39 8.08 -6.91 3.53
C PHE A 39 8.49 -7.90 2.43
N ASP A 40 8.28 -9.20 2.70
CA ASP A 40 8.89 -10.29 1.91
C ASP A 40 7.90 -11.20 1.16
N GLU A 41 6.60 -10.90 1.14
CA GLU A 41 5.60 -11.86 0.60
C GLU A 41 4.55 -11.29 -0.37
N THR A 42 4.51 -9.97 -0.62
CA THR A 42 3.51 -9.38 -1.54
C THR A 42 4.10 -8.27 -2.40
N ASN A 43 3.47 -8.00 -3.55
CA ASN A 43 3.82 -6.91 -4.46
C ASN A 43 3.19 -5.56 -4.08
N ILE A 44 2.81 -5.38 -2.80
CA ILE A 44 2.10 -4.19 -2.32
C ILE A 44 2.96 -2.93 -2.41
N LEU A 45 4.28 -3.04 -2.20
CA LEU A 45 5.18 -1.89 -2.26
C LEU A 45 5.35 -1.41 -3.70
N GLU A 46 5.50 -2.33 -4.65
CA GLU A 46 5.58 -2.00 -6.08
C GLU A 46 4.25 -1.41 -6.57
N LEU A 47 3.11 -1.93 -6.10
CA LEU A 47 1.79 -1.39 -6.43
C LEU A 47 1.58 0.01 -5.84
N LEU A 48 1.98 0.25 -4.58
CA LEU A 48 1.94 1.58 -3.96
C LEU A 48 2.88 2.55 -4.67
N HIS A 49 4.07 2.10 -5.06
CA HIS A 49 5.00 2.89 -5.84
C HIS A 49 4.45 3.25 -7.21
N TRP A 50 3.80 2.32 -7.91
CA TRP A 50 3.15 2.68 -9.15
C TRP A 50 2.01 3.67 -8.90
N PHE A 51 1.13 3.41 -7.93
CA PHE A 51 -0.05 4.23 -7.69
C PHE A 51 0.30 5.69 -7.37
N ALA A 52 1.28 5.93 -6.49
CA ALA A 52 1.68 7.30 -6.15
C ALA A 52 2.50 8.00 -7.25
N CYS A 53 2.98 7.29 -8.28
CA CYS A 53 3.48 7.91 -9.51
C CYS A 53 2.37 8.18 -10.54
N GLU A 54 1.27 7.44 -10.50
CA GLU A 54 0.20 7.50 -11.49
C GLU A 54 -0.84 8.60 -11.16
N VAL A 55 -1.09 8.85 -9.88
CA VAL A 55 -2.07 9.85 -9.44
C VAL A 55 -1.45 11.24 -9.32
N ASP A 56 -2.25 12.25 -9.62
CA ASP A 56 -1.89 13.64 -9.34
C ASP A 56 -2.34 14.00 -7.93
N ILE A 57 -1.51 14.75 -7.21
CA ILE A 57 -1.87 15.33 -5.91
C ILE A 57 -1.85 16.84 -6.10
N ASP A 58 -3.01 17.47 -5.97
CA ASP A 58 -3.11 18.93 -6.10
C ASP A 58 -2.61 19.67 -4.86
N TYR A 59 -2.60 21.00 -4.93
CA TYR A 59 -2.08 21.86 -3.86
C TYR A 59 -2.88 21.73 -2.54
N ASP A 60 -4.11 21.21 -2.60
CA ASP A 60 -4.98 20.94 -1.45
C ASP A 60 -4.78 19.51 -0.90
N ASN A 61 -3.78 18.77 -1.40
CA ASN A 61 -3.55 17.36 -1.11
C ASN A 61 -4.72 16.44 -1.53
N THR A 62 -5.51 16.85 -2.52
CA THR A 62 -6.54 15.98 -3.09
C THR A 62 -5.91 15.10 -4.15
N ILE A 63 -6.10 13.78 -3.99
CA ILE A 63 -5.68 12.80 -4.98
C ILE A 63 -6.66 12.84 -6.16
N GLN A 64 -6.14 13.13 -7.34
CA GLN A 64 -6.85 13.08 -8.61
C GLN A 64 -6.38 11.86 -9.40
N LEU A 65 -7.34 11.00 -9.77
CA LEU A 65 -7.04 9.88 -10.66
C LEU A 65 -6.80 10.42 -12.07
N THR A 66 -5.72 9.98 -12.70
CA THR A 66 -5.37 10.26 -14.10
C THR A 66 -6.07 9.31 -15.07
N PHE A 67 -6.87 8.37 -14.55
CA PHE A 67 -7.62 7.38 -15.31
C PHE A 67 -9.04 7.21 -14.77
N ASP A 68 -9.98 6.77 -15.62
CA ASP A 68 -11.33 6.40 -15.18
C ASP A 68 -11.30 5.06 -14.42
N PRO A 69 -11.65 5.01 -13.13
CA PRO A 69 -11.66 3.76 -12.36
C PRO A 69 -12.73 2.75 -12.85
N ASN A 70 -13.70 3.17 -13.67
CA ASN A 70 -14.68 2.27 -14.27
C ASN A 70 -14.16 1.51 -15.49
N SER A 71 -13.03 1.94 -16.07
CA SER A 71 -12.43 1.34 -17.28
C SER A 71 -11.84 -0.06 -17.03
N ARG A 72 -11.69 -0.48 -15.77
CA ARG A 72 -11.01 -1.71 -15.34
C ARG A 72 -9.51 -1.74 -15.62
N HIS A 73 -8.92 -0.62 -16.02
CA HIS A 73 -7.47 -0.49 -16.19
C HIS A 73 -6.78 -0.81 -14.85
N TYR A 74 -5.57 -1.37 -14.94
CA TYR A 74 -4.74 -1.66 -13.76
C TYR A 74 -5.38 -2.62 -12.74
N GLY A 75 -6.33 -3.44 -13.19
CA GLY A 75 -7.10 -4.35 -12.33
C GLY A 75 -8.05 -3.61 -11.38
N CYS A 76 -8.59 -2.47 -11.82
CA CYS A 76 -9.53 -1.67 -11.04
C CYS A 76 -10.94 -2.28 -11.04
N HIS A 77 -11.56 -2.41 -9.86
CA HIS A 77 -12.91 -2.95 -9.70
C HIS A 77 -13.71 -2.23 -8.63
N TYR A 78 -15.03 -2.16 -8.83
CA TYR A 78 -15.94 -1.65 -7.83
C TYR A 78 -15.94 -2.53 -6.57
N TYR A 79 -15.71 -1.90 -5.42
CA TYR A 79 -15.77 -2.53 -4.11
C TYR A 79 -17.13 -2.25 -3.46
N ARG A 80 -17.91 -3.31 -3.27
CA ARG A 80 -19.31 -3.20 -2.82
C ARG A 80 -19.49 -2.97 -1.32
N ASN A 81 -18.44 -3.17 -0.51
CA ASN A 81 -18.52 -3.13 0.96
C ASN A 81 -19.69 -3.99 1.52
N ARG A 82 -19.84 -5.24 1.05
CA ARG A 82 -20.99 -6.10 1.42
C ARG A 82 -20.87 -6.62 2.85
N GLU A 83 -19.64 -6.80 3.28
CA GLU A 83 -19.23 -7.21 4.60
C GLU A 83 -19.38 -6.09 5.64
N GLY A 84 -19.61 -4.84 5.22
CA GLY A 84 -19.83 -3.71 6.10
C GLY A 84 -18.59 -3.29 6.91
N LEU A 85 -17.38 -3.52 6.38
CA LEU A 85 -16.13 -3.14 7.03
C LEU A 85 -15.83 -1.65 6.91
N LEU A 86 -16.40 -0.97 5.91
CA LEU A 86 -16.23 0.46 5.67
C LEU A 86 -17.52 1.23 5.96
N GLU A 87 -17.40 2.55 6.10
CA GLU A 87 -18.53 3.45 6.22
C GLU A 87 -19.44 3.44 4.99
N SER A 88 -20.70 3.83 5.19
CA SER A 88 -21.63 4.07 4.07
C SER A 88 -21.24 5.33 3.33
N LEU A 89 -21.23 5.25 2.00
CA LEU A 89 -20.80 6.37 1.16
C LEU A 89 -21.91 7.39 0.92
N PRO A 90 -21.60 8.70 0.93
CA PRO A 90 -22.49 9.72 0.42
C PRO A 90 -22.81 9.51 -1.07
N ARG A 91 -23.92 10.09 -1.53
CA ARG A 91 -24.29 10.05 -2.96
C ARG A 91 -23.18 10.67 -3.82
N GLY A 92 -22.79 9.98 -4.89
CA GLY A 92 -21.72 10.39 -5.80
C GLY A 92 -20.36 9.76 -5.48
N TYR A 93 -20.22 9.07 -4.35
CA TYR A 93 -19.00 8.36 -4.01
C TYR A 93 -19.10 6.86 -4.26
N ARG A 94 -17.98 6.25 -4.63
CA ARG A 94 -17.83 4.79 -4.76
C ARG A 94 -16.48 4.32 -4.24
N TYR A 95 -16.44 3.09 -3.73
CA TYR A 95 -15.19 2.42 -3.42
C TYR A 95 -14.70 1.60 -4.61
N TYR A 96 -13.39 1.61 -4.84
CA TYR A 96 -12.72 0.78 -5.83
C TYR A 96 -11.52 0.08 -5.23
N THR A 97 -11.22 -1.12 -5.70
CA THR A 97 -9.93 -1.76 -5.50
C THR A 97 -9.10 -1.64 -6.76
N ILE A 98 -7.78 -1.46 -6.60
CA ILE A 98 -6.78 -1.47 -7.69
C ILE A 98 -5.76 -2.57 -7.39
N GLY A 99 -5.14 -3.13 -8.42
CA GLY A 99 -4.06 -4.09 -8.26
C GLY A 99 -4.43 -5.52 -8.59
N ASN A 100 -5.63 -5.81 -9.12
CA ASN A 100 -6.02 -7.16 -9.52
C ASN A 100 -5.37 -7.60 -10.85
N ILE A 101 -4.09 -7.96 -10.79
CA ILE A 101 -3.22 -8.32 -11.91
C ILE A 101 -3.71 -9.54 -12.72
N HIS A 102 -4.49 -10.44 -12.12
CA HIS A 102 -5.01 -11.65 -12.79
C HIS A 102 -6.36 -11.44 -13.49
N GLN A 103 -6.99 -10.26 -13.35
CA GLN A 103 -8.24 -9.97 -14.05
C GLN A 103 -7.92 -9.24 -15.35
N ALA A 104 -8.53 -9.68 -16.46
CA ALA A 104 -8.40 -9.03 -17.75
C ALA A 104 -8.86 -7.56 -17.65
N GLY A 105 -7.88 -6.64 -17.69
CA GLY A 105 -8.07 -5.20 -17.90
C GLY A 105 -7.52 -4.82 -19.27
N SER A 106 -7.98 -3.70 -19.82
CA SER A 106 -7.51 -3.19 -21.11
C SER A 106 -6.07 -2.67 -21.05
N GLU A 107 -5.65 -2.12 -19.91
CA GLU A 107 -4.26 -1.67 -19.67
C GLU A 107 -3.66 -2.44 -18.48
N PRO A 108 -2.53 -3.16 -18.67
CA PRO A 108 -1.87 -3.89 -17.60
C PRO A 108 -1.03 -2.95 -16.71
N LEU A 109 -0.85 -3.35 -15.45
CA LEU A 109 0.12 -2.72 -14.56
C LEU A 109 1.56 -2.87 -15.11
N PRO A 110 2.49 -1.95 -14.75
CA PRO A 110 3.87 -2.05 -15.20
C PRO A 110 4.52 -3.40 -14.85
N PRO A 111 5.45 -3.91 -15.68
CA PRO A 111 6.09 -5.21 -15.45
C PRO A 111 6.76 -5.37 -14.08
N TYR A 112 7.24 -4.27 -13.47
CA TYR A 112 7.86 -4.32 -12.14
C TYR A 112 6.84 -4.55 -11.00
N VAL A 113 5.56 -4.24 -11.23
CA VAL A 113 4.45 -4.51 -10.30
C VAL A 113 3.93 -5.93 -10.48
N VAL A 114 3.84 -6.37 -11.74
CA VAL A 114 3.30 -7.69 -12.14
C VAL A 114 4.29 -8.82 -11.84
N ASN A 115 5.58 -8.60 -12.12
CA ASN A 115 6.65 -9.60 -12.00
C ASN A 115 7.57 -9.30 -10.81
N SER A 116 7.05 -8.74 -9.72
CA SER A 116 7.91 -8.40 -8.58
C SER A 116 8.60 -9.67 -8.07
N ARG A 117 9.94 -9.61 -7.94
CA ARG A 117 10.80 -10.78 -7.69
C ARG A 117 10.69 -11.33 -6.25
N ARG A 118 9.86 -10.74 -5.40
CA ARG A 118 9.76 -10.98 -3.95
C ARG A 118 8.78 -12.10 -3.55
N GLY A 119 8.86 -13.26 -4.23
CA GLY A 119 8.37 -14.50 -3.62
C GLY A 119 7.00 -15.01 -4.08
N ASN A 120 6.86 -16.33 -4.00
CA ASN A 120 6.06 -17.19 -4.86
C ASN A 120 4.71 -17.65 -4.28
N ILE A 121 4.20 -16.99 -3.22
CA ILE A 121 3.19 -17.62 -2.34
C ILE A 121 1.83 -16.89 -2.33
N ALA A 122 1.78 -15.59 -2.63
CA ALA A 122 0.53 -14.81 -2.66
C ALA A 122 0.44 -13.88 -3.88
N TRP A 123 0.81 -14.38 -5.06
CA TRP A 123 0.80 -13.61 -6.31
C TRP A 123 -0.55 -12.94 -6.51
N ASN A 124 -0.54 -11.60 -6.60
CA ASN A 124 -1.72 -10.77 -6.83
C ASN A 124 -2.74 -10.74 -5.66
N SER A 125 -2.29 -10.71 -4.41
CA SER A 125 -3.16 -10.42 -3.25
C SER A 125 -3.22 -8.92 -2.90
N ALA A 126 -2.21 -8.14 -3.29
CA ALA A 126 -2.13 -6.73 -2.96
C ALA A 126 -3.27 -5.93 -3.60
N ARG A 127 -4.06 -5.22 -2.80
CA ARG A 127 -5.10 -4.31 -3.26
C ARG A 127 -4.97 -2.96 -2.60
N ILE A 128 -5.04 -1.91 -3.41
CA ILE A 128 -5.26 -0.55 -2.90
C ILE A 128 -6.77 -0.30 -2.95
N LEU A 129 -7.36 -0.01 -1.80
CA LEU A 129 -8.76 0.40 -1.69
C LEU A 129 -8.83 1.92 -1.68
N ILE A 130 -9.59 2.49 -2.61
CA ILE A 130 -9.79 3.94 -2.72
C ILE A 130 -11.26 4.31 -2.68
N ARG A 131 -11.56 5.50 -2.17
CA ARG A 131 -12.87 6.15 -2.26
C ARG A 131 -12.79 7.24 -3.32
N VAL A 132 -13.62 7.15 -4.35
CA VAL A 132 -13.65 8.09 -5.47
C VAL A 132 -14.93 8.90 -5.43
N ASN A 133 -14.83 10.22 -5.60
CA ASN A 133 -15.97 11.08 -5.91
C ASN A 133 -16.18 11.09 -7.43
N GLU A 134 -17.22 10.42 -7.92
CA GLU A 134 -17.57 10.44 -9.34
C GLU A 134 -18.35 11.69 -9.75
N GLY A 135 -18.61 12.60 -8.80
CA GLY A 135 -19.55 13.68 -8.99
C GLY A 135 -21.01 13.20 -9.05
N ARG A 136 -21.93 14.15 -9.23
CA ARG A 136 -23.33 13.81 -9.49
C ARG A 136 -23.44 13.37 -10.96
N ARG A 137 -23.62 12.08 -11.21
CA ARG A 137 -24.16 11.59 -12.48
C ARG A 137 -25.62 12.01 -12.63
#